data_AF-A0ABD0LZ96-F1
#
_entry.id   AF-A0ABD0LZ96-F1
#
_cell.length_a   1.000
_cell.length_b   1.000
_cell.length_c   1.000
_cell.angle_alpha   90.00
_cell.angle_beta   90.00
_cell.angle_gamma   90.00
#
_symmetry.space_group_name_H-M   'P 1'
#
loop_
_entity.id
_entity.type
_entity.pdbx_description
1 polymer ?
#
loop_
_entity_poly.entity_id
_entity_poly.type
_entity_poly.pdbx_seq_one_letter_code
_entity_poly.pdbx_strand_id
1 'polypeptide(L)'
;MEGKEDLDVTTSDPQISVYNFSDTILGNNLYFHVIKLCDSFHICVGTAPVMKNMAVAMQTEFDRGAASGSILMGDLSDPVSLNMAQRLAKRTGKQVFVSCSVAYNQTLMPLLEKRIGEEIKDHPDKF
;
A
#
# COMPACT_ATOMS: atom_id res chain seq x y z
N MET A 1 43.66 -19.69 11.48
CA MET A 1 42.61 -19.34 12.44
C MET A 1 41.45 -18.84 11.60
N GLU A 2 40.48 -19.71 11.34
CA GLU A 2 39.36 -19.47 10.44
C GLU A 2 38.21 -18.89 11.28
N GLY A 3 37.91 -17.60 11.08
CA GLY A 3 36.83 -16.91 11.75
C GLY A 3 35.50 -17.35 11.13
N LYS A 4 34.75 -18.17 11.86
CA LYS A 4 33.40 -18.58 11.48
C LYS A 4 32.45 -17.47 11.94
N GLU A 5 32.01 -16.64 11.00
CA GLU A 5 30.95 -15.67 11.25
C GLU A 5 29.64 -16.46 11.35
N ASP A 6 29.19 -16.71 12.57
CA ASP A 6 27.86 -17.26 12.84
C ASP A 6 26.83 -16.22 12.42
N LEU A 7 26.27 -16.38 11.22
CA LEU A 7 25.10 -15.66 10.77
C LEU A 7 23.93 -16.06 11.67
N ASP A 8 23.62 -15.21 12.64
CA ASP A 8 22.40 -15.31 13.45
C ASP A 8 21.20 -15.10 12.52
N VAL A 9 20.70 -16.19 11.96
CA VAL A 9 19.44 -16.20 11.21
C VAL A 9 18.32 -16.12 12.23
N THR A 10 18.03 -14.90 12.68
CA THR A 10 16.84 -14.62 13.47
C THR A 10 15.64 -15.04 12.61
N THR A 11 14.95 -16.11 13.03
CA THR A 11 13.74 -16.58 12.37
C THR A 11 12.67 -15.53 12.62
N SER A 12 12.48 -14.61 11.67
CA SER A 12 11.35 -13.67 11.72
C SER A 12 10.08 -14.50 11.59
N ASP A 13 9.20 -14.46 12.59
CA ASP A 13 7.88 -15.08 12.47
C ASP A 13 7.04 -14.19 11.53
N PRO A 14 6.81 -14.58 10.25
CA PRO A 14 6.19 -13.69 9.30
C PRO A 14 4.70 -13.63 9.62
N GLN A 15 4.28 -12.60 10.36
CA GLN A 15 2.86 -12.27 10.55
C GLN A 15 2.27 -11.68 9.27
N ILE A 16 2.24 -12.49 8.20
CA ILE A 16 1.48 -12.16 7.00
C ILE A 16 0.00 -12.40 7.35
N SER A 17 -0.80 -11.35 7.27
CA SER A 17 -2.25 -11.47 7.43
C SER A 17 -2.97 -10.78 6.29
N VAL A 18 -4.10 -11.36 5.90
CA VAL A 18 -4.92 -10.88 4.79
C VAL A 18 -6.21 -10.31 5.35
N TYR A 19 -6.57 -9.11 4.90
CA TYR A 19 -7.80 -8.44 5.26
C TYR A 19 -8.51 -7.92 4.01
N ASN A 20 -9.83 -8.13 3.95
CA ASN A 20 -10.63 -7.75 2.80
C ASN A 20 -11.82 -6.93 3.26
N PHE A 21 -12.13 -5.87 2.51
CA PHE A 21 -13.34 -5.11 2.69
C PHE A 21 -13.81 -4.57 1.33
N SER A 22 -15.05 -4.13 1.28
CA SER A 22 -15.65 -3.56 0.06
C SER A 22 -16.49 -2.36 0.41
N ASP A 23 -16.61 -1.42 -0.52
CA ASP A 23 -17.48 -0.26 -0.35
C ASP A 23 -18.02 0.24 -1.70
N THR A 24 -19.16 0.93 -1.67
CA THR A 24 -19.79 1.53 -2.84
C THR A 24 -19.56 3.03 -2.83
N ILE A 25 -18.64 3.51 -3.66
CA ILE A 25 -18.30 4.94 -3.76
C ILE A 25 -18.78 5.49 -5.11
N LEU A 26 -19.65 6.50 -5.08
CA LEU A 26 -20.25 7.09 -6.30
C LEU A 26 -20.90 6.03 -7.22
N GLY A 27 -21.51 4.99 -6.64
CA GLY A 27 -22.12 3.89 -7.37
C GLY A 27 -21.14 2.85 -7.94
N ASN A 28 -19.84 2.99 -7.68
CA ASN A 28 -18.83 1.99 -8.04
C ASN A 28 -18.62 1.04 -6.86
N ASN A 29 -18.84 -0.25 -7.07
CA ASN A 29 -18.48 -1.27 -6.09
C ASN A 29 -16.97 -1.52 -6.15
N LEU A 30 -16.30 -1.15 -5.08
CA LEU A 30 -14.86 -1.25 -4.93
C LEU A 30 -14.52 -2.34 -3.92
N TYR A 31 -13.52 -3.13 -4.28
CA TYR A 31 -12.94 -4.17 -3.45
C TYR A 31 -11.55 -3.75 -3.03
N PHE A 32 -11.27 -3.95 -1.75
CA PHE A 32 -10.00 -3.66 -1.12
C PHE A 32 -9.42 -4.96 -0.58
N HIS A 33 -8.21 -5.29 -1.01
CA HIS A 33 -7.47 -6.46 -0.55
C HIS A 33 -6.18 -6.00 0.09
N VAL A 34 -6.03 -6.25 1.37
CA VAL A 34 -4.89 -5.81 2.18
C VAL A 34 -4.07 -7.02 2.60
N ILE A 35 -2.76 -6.92 2.38
CA ILE A 35 -1.77 -7.87 2.90
C ILE A 35 -0.89 -7.10 3.87
N LYS A 36 -1.03 -7.40 5.16
CA LYS A 36 -0.16 -6.85 6.20
C LYS A 36 1.12 -7.67 6.29
N LEU A 37 2.24 -6.96 6.41
CA LEU A 37 3.58 -7.46 6.69
C LEU A 37 4.04 -6.85 8.04
N CYS A 38 5.24 -7.15 8.51
CA CYS A 38 5.71 -6.69 9.84
C CYS A 38 5.64 -5.16 10.01
N ASP A 39 6.26 -4.41 9.09
CA ASP A 39 6.35 -2.94 9.13
C ASP A 39 5.86 -2.28 7.83
N SER A 40 5.10 -3.03 7.03
CA SER A 40 4.58 -2.59 5.76
C SER A 40 3.25 -3.24 5.45
N PHE A 41 2.55 -2.71 4.46
CA PHE A 41 1.36 -3.38 3.94
C PHE A 41 1.22 -3.13 2.45
N HIS A 42 0.54 -4.05 1.80
CA HIS A 42 0.09 -3.92 0.42
C HIS A 42 -1.41 -3.78 0.39
N ILE A 43 -1.90 -2.84 -0.43
CA ILE A 43 -3.33 -2.68 -0.69
C ILE A 43 -3.60 -2.73 -2.20
N CYS A 44 -4.47 -3.65 -2.60
CA CYS A 44 -5.06 -3.67 -3.93
C CYS A 44 -6.46 -3.06 -3.88
N VAL A 45 -6.74 -2.17 -4.84
CA VAL A 45 -8.05 -1.54 -4.99
C VAL A 45 -8.53 -1.67 -6.42
N GLY A 46 -9.74 -2.18 -6.59
CA GLY A 46 -10.30 -2.46 -7.90
C GLY A 46 -11.81 -2.71 -7.87
N THR A 47 -12.42 -2.70 -9.05
CA THR A 47 -13.82 -3.18 -9.23
C THR A 47 -13.89 -4.69 -9.44
N ALA A 48 -12.74 -5.33 -9.60
CA ALA A 48 -12.54 -6.76 -9.70
C ALA A 48 -11.26 -7.14 -8.92
N PRO A 49 -11.08 -8.40 -8.50
CA PRO A 49 -9.89 -8.87 -7.79
C PRO A 49 -8.71 -9.04 -8.76
N VAL A 50 -8.35 -7.97 -9.47
CA VAL A 50 -7.25 -7.92 -10.42
C VAL A 50 -6.17 -6.98 -9.90
N MET A 51 -4.93 -7.45 -9.91
CA MET A 51 -3.78 -6.62 -9.60
C MET A 51 -3.34 -5.93 -10.89
N LYS A 52 -3.43 -4.59 -10.93
CA LYS A 52 -2.90 -3.76 -12.02
C LYS A 52 -2.11 -2.61 -11.42
N ASN A 53 -1.05 -2.21 -12.11
CA ASN A 53 -0.23 -1.04 -11.80
C ASN A 53 0.18 -1.00 -10.32
N MET A 54 1.26 -1.69 -9.95
CA MET A 54 1.79 -1.70 -8.59
C MET A 54 2.87 -0.64 -8.41
N ALA A 55 2.77 0.13 -7.33
CA ALA A 55 3.80 1.05 -6.89
C ALA A 55 4.12 0.82 -5.41
N VAL A 56 5.30 1.27 -5.00
CA VAL A 56 5.73 1.29 -3.60
C VAL A 56 6.13 2.71 -3.23
N ALA A 57 5.86 3.09 -1.98
CA ALA A 57 6.43 4.29 -1.40
C ALA A 57 6.82 4.05 0.06
N MET A 58 7.83 4.78 0.52
CA MET A 58 8.27 4.78 1.90
C MET A 58 8.70 6.18 2.28
N GLN A 59 8.47 6.55 3.54
CA GLN A 59 8.95 7.81 4.07
C GLN A 59 10.40 7.63 4.52
N THR A 60 11.31 8.46 4.01
CA THR A 60 12.70 8.51 4.48
C THR A 60 12.94 9.72 5.37
N GLU A 61 14.03 9.70 6.14
CA GLU A 61 14.45 10.84 6.98
C GLU A 61 14.84 12.08 6.15
N PHE A 62 15.15 11.89 4.86
CA PHE A 62 15.52 12.96 3.93
C PHE A 62 14.30 13.59 3.22
N ASP A 63 13.14 12.95 3.28
CA ASP A 63 11.93 13.37 2.59
C ASP A 63 11.28 14.56 3.31
N ARG A 64 11.57 15.79 2.87
CA ARG A 64 11.01 17.03 3.46
C ARG A 64 9.54 17.32 3.12
N GLY A 65 8.92 16.55 2.21
CA GLY A 65 7.62 16.91 1.64
C GLY A 65 6.73 15.73 1.26
N ALA A 66 7.24 14.80 0.45
CA ALA A 66 6.51 13.63 -0.01
C ALA A 66 7.36 12.39 0.18
N ALA A 67 6.71 11.26 0.47
CA ALA A 67 7.39 9.97 0.57
C ALA A 67 8.03 9.61 -0.78
N SER A 68 9.25 9.10 -0.74
CA SER A 68 9.93 8.56 -1.91
C SER A 68 9.22 7.29 -2.39
N GLY A 69 9.00 7.16 -3.70
CA GLY A 69 8.27 6.02 -4.26
C GLY A 69 8.66 5.69 -5.69
N SER A 70 8.32 4.49 -6.13
CA SER A 70 8.59 3.97 -7.47
C SER A 70 7.47 3.06 -7.94
N ILE A 71 7.25 3.03 -9.26
CA ILE A 71 6.34 2.05 -9.89
C ILE A 71 7.13 0.74 -10.04
N LEU A 72 6.59 -0.34 -9.47
CA LEU A 72 7.20 -1.67 -9.51
C LEU A 72 6.73 -2.47 -10.73
N MET A 73 5.45 -2.34 -11.08
CA MET A 73 4.85 -3.10 -12.17
C MET A 73 3.75 -2.28 -12.84
N GLY A 74 3.64 -2.37 -14.17
CA GLY A 74 2.58 -1.72 -14.94
C GLY A 74 3.06 -0.55 -15.78
N ASP A 75 2.14 0.33 -16.13
CA ASP A 75 2.41 1.49 -16.98
C ASP A 75 3.08 2.62 -16.16
N LEU A 76 4.32 2.97 -16.51
CA LEU A 76 5.07 4.04 -15.86
C LEU A 76 4.44 5.43 -16.07
N SER A 77 3.57 5.57 -17.07
CA SER A 77 2.85 6.83 -17.36
C SER A 77 1.57 7.00 -16.53
N ASP A 78 1.13 5.97 -15.80
CA ASP A 78 -0.03 6.02 -14.90
C ASP A 78 0.42 6.23 -13.44
N PRO A 79 0.35 7.47 -12.91
CA PRO A 79 0.86 7.78 -11.59
C PRO A 79 -0.16 7.48 -10.48
N VAL A 80 -1.34 6.89 -10.76
CA VAL A 80 -2.40 6.73 -9.75
C VAL A 80 -1.92 5.93 -8.54
N SER A 81 -1.39 4.73 -8.78
CA SER A 81 -0.90 3.86 -7.70
C SER A 81 0.28 4.48 -6.96
N LEU A 82 1.19 5.16 -7.67
CA LEU A 82 2.35 5.81 -7.07
C LEU A 82 1.93 6.96 -6.15
N ASN A 83 1.08 7.86 -6.65
CA ASN A 83 0.59 9.00 -5.88
C ASN A 83 -0.14 8.56 -4.61
N MET A 84 -0.95 7.50 -4.72
CA MET A 84 -1.66 6.92 -3.58
C MET A 84 -0.69 6.28 -2.58
N ALA A 85 0.29 5.51 -3.05
CA ALA A 85 1.32 4.92 -2.20
C ALA A 85 2.07 6.00 -1.41
N GLN A 86 2.49 7.09 -2.07
CA GLN A 86 3.21 8.18 -1.41
C GLN A 86 2.38 8.87 -0.33
N ARG A 87 1.09 9.13 -0.59
CA ARG A 87 0.18 9.72 0.40
C ARG A 87 -0.07 8.79 1.58
N LEU A 88 -0.25 7.49 1.33
CA LEU A 88 -0.43 6.48 2.37
C LEU A 88 0.84 6.29 3.21
N ALA A 89 2.01 6.22 2.58
CA ALA A 89 3.30 6.10 3.26
C ALA A 89 3.55 7.32 4.17
N LYS A 90 3.31 8.54 3.66
CA LYS A 90 3.41 9.76 4.48
C LYS A 90 2.44 9.76 5.66
N ARG A 91 1.21 9.24 5.47
CA ARG A 91 0.17 9.20 6.51
C ARG A 91 0.44 8.16 7.60
N THR A 92 1.01 7.01 7.21
CA THR A 92 1.20 5.86 8.11
C THR A 92 2.61 5.78 8.69
N GLY A 93 3.59 6.45 8.08
CA GLY A 93 5.01 6.30 8.43
C GLY A 93 5.59 4.94 8.04
N LYS A 94 4.85 4.10 7.31
CA LYS A 94 5.26 2.76 6.89
C LYS A 94 5.65 2.74 5.41
N GLN A 95 6.32 1.66 5.00
CA GLN A 95 6.40 1.32 3.58
C GLN A 95 5.04 0.80 3.12
N VAL A 96 4.53 1.35 2.01
CA VAL A 96 3.21 1.02 1.48
C VAL A 96 3.33 0.62 0.03
N PHE A 97 2.77 -0.54 -0.29
CA PHE A 97 2.58 -1.01 -1.66
C PHE A 97 1.13 -0.76 -2.06
N VAL A 98 0.90 -0.22 -3.25
CA VAL A 98 -0.45 0.04 -3.78
C VAL A 98 -0.59 -0.54 -5.16
N SER A 99 -1.68 -1.26 -5.41
CA SER A 99 -2.11 -1.67 -6.74
C SER A 99 -3.52 -1.14 -7.00
N CYS A 100 -3.65 -0.13 -7.86
CA CYS A 100 -4.94 0.45 -8.21
C CYS A 100 -5.31 0.05 -9.64
N SER A 101 -6.40 -0.70 -9.78
CA SER A 101 -6.96 -1.06 -11.10
C SER A 101 -8.06 -0.09 -11.56
N VAL A 102 -8.41 0.90 -10.74
CA VAL A 102 -9.46 1.89 -11.00
C VAL A 102 -8.87 3.02 -11.85
N ALA A 103 -9.55 3.37 -12.95
CA ALA A 103 -9.14 4.49 -13.78
C ALA A 103 -9.15 5.81 -13.00
N TYR A 104 -8.21 6.71 -13.32
CA TYR A 104 -8.16 8.01 -12.67
C TYR A 104 -9.47 8.78 -12.85
N ASN A 105 -10.09 9.15 -11.74
CA ASN A 105 -11.27 9.99 -11.71
C ASN A 105 -11.08 11.01 -10.58
N GLN A 106 -11.13 12.30 -10.94
CA GLN A 106 -10.85 13.42 -10.03
C GLN A 106 -11.78 13.45 -8.79
N THR A 107 -12.99 12.90 -8.91
CA THR A 107 -13.96 12.85 -7.81
C THR A 107 -13.83 11.58 -6.98
N LEU A 108 -13.55 10.45 -7.64
CA LEU A 108 -13.46 9.14 -6.96
C LEU A 108 -12.17 9.00 -6.15
N MET A 109 -11.03 9.44 -6.69
CA MET A 109 -9.72 9.21 -6.07
C MET A 109 -9.61 9.78 -4.64
N PRO A 110 -10.05 11.02 -4.34
CA PRO A 110 -10.01 11.53 -2.97
C PRO A 110 -10.94 10.76 -2.01
N LEU A 111 -12.12 10.33 -2.47
CA LEU A 111 -13.06 9.55 -1.66
C LEU A 111 -12.51 8.16 -1.35
N LEU A 112 -11.84 7.55 -2.33
CA LEU A 112 -11.17 6.26 -2.20
C LEU A 112 -10.07 6.32 -1.13
N GLU A 113 -9.22 7.34 -1.18
CA GLU A 113 -8.16 7.54 -0.17
C GLU A 113 -8.67 7.90 1.21
N LYS A 114 -9.78 8.66 1.26
CA LYS A 114 -10.49 8.95 2.51
C LYS A 114 -11.01 7.65 3.12
N ARG A 115 -11.66 6.80 2.33
CA ARG A 115 -12.20 5.52 2.80
C ARG A 115 -11.12 4.58 3.33
N ILE A 116 -9.98 4.48 2.62
CA ILE A 116 -8.80 3.73 3.10
C ILE A 116 -8.29 4.34 4.41
N GLY A 117 -8.32 5.67 4.54
CA GLY A 117 -7.89 6.36 5.76
C GLY A 117 -8.79 6.14 6.97
N GLU A 118 -10.09 6.02 6.74
CA GLU A 118 -11.05 5.63 7.78
C GLU A 118 -10.81 4.18 8.19
N GLU A 119 -10.65 3.26 7.23
CA GLU A 119 -10.38 1.85 7.52
C GLU A 119 -9.09 1.66 8.34
N ILE A 120 -8.01 2.38 8.01
CA ILE A 120 -6.76 2.34 8.77
C ILE A 120 -6.96 2.85 10.21
N LYS A 121 -7.84 3.82 10.43
CA LYS A 121 -8.14 4.34 11.78
C LYS A 121 -9.00 3.39 12.59
N ASP A 122 -9.97 2.75 11.95
CA ASP A 122 -10.92 1.84 12.60
C ASP A 122 -10.30 0.46 12.88
N HIS A 123 -9.40 0.01 12.00
CA HIS A 123 -8.75 -1.31 12.07
C HIS A 123 -7.23 -1.23 11.90
N PRO A 124 -6.50 -0.52 12.80
CA PRO A 124 -5.05 -0.31 12.65
C PRO A 124 -4.24 -1.61 12.72
N ASP A 125 -4.78 -2.67 13.33
CA ASP A 125 -4.15 -3.98 13.42
C ASP A 125 -4.08 -4.72 12.07
N LYS A 126 -4.83 -4.27 11.05
CA LYS A 126 -4.91 -4.87 9.71
C LYS A 126 -3.95 -4.26 8.69
N PHE A 127 -3.23 -3.19 9.05
CA PHE A 127 -2.33 -2.43 8.18
C PHE A 127 -0.95 -2.24 8.81
#